data_AF-A0A317JVE8-F1
#
_entry.id   AF-A0A317JVE8-F1
#
_cell.length_a   1.000
_cell.length_b   1.000
_cell.length_c   1.000
_cell.angle_alpha   90.00
_cell.angle_beta   90.00
_cell.angle_gamma   90.00
#
_symmetry.space_group_name_H-M   'P 1'
#
loop_
_entity.id
_entity.type
_entity.pdbx_description
1 polymer ?
#
loop_
_entity_poly.entity_id
_entity_poly.type
_entity_poly.pdbx_seq_one_letter_code
_entity_poly.pdbx_strand_id
1 'polypeptide(L)'
;MNVAVCADVGSTYTKAAVLDLDAGALVAAASAPTTVGTDVLHGLDAAVAAATAGLGVRDVPWYVCSSAGGGLRLAVIGYEHLVTAQAGRRVGLSAGANVVHVAAGRLGAAELTALRAARPDVVLLVGGTDGGDAETLTHNATRLAKARWRVPVVLAGNADVRDDLHALLADARVPVTVADNVLPRIGVLAPASARAAIREVFLRHVIGGKKLSRGGRFARLVRAATPD
;
A
#
# COMPACT_ATOMS: atom_id res chain seq x y z
N MET A 1 31.49 -8.70 -12.63
CA MET A 1 30.19 -8.36 -13.22
C MET A 1 29.31 -7.82 -12.10
N ASN A 2 28.95 -6.54 -12.18
CA ASN A 2 28.08 -5.90 -11.20
C ASN A 2 26.63 -6.20 -11.59
N VAL A 3 25.97 -7.11 -10.86
CA VAL A 3 24.61 -7.54 -11.22
C VAL A 3 23.62 -7.34 -10.08
N ALA A 4 22.35 -7.17 -10.44
CA ALA A 4 21.22 -7.16 -9.52
C ALA A 4 20.14 -8.14 -9.97
N VAL A 5 19.37 -8.65 -9.00
CA VAL A 5 18.18 -9.45 -9.27
C VAL A 5 16.94 -8.58 -9.06
N CYS A 6 16.13 -8.44 -10.09
CA CYS A 6 14.80 -7.85 -10.01
C CYS A 6 13.77 -8.99 -10.04
N ALA A 7 12.92 -9.08 -9.02
CA ALA A 7 11.92 -10.14 -8.92
C ALA A 7 10.50 -9.60 -8.74
N ASP A 8 9.55 -10.21 -9.43
CA ASP A 8 8.11 -9.96 -9.33
C ASP A 8 7.42 -11.22 -8.79
N VAL A 9 6.93 -11.13 -7.55
CA VAL A 9 6.13 -12.19 -6.91
C VAL A 9 4.66 -12.01 -7.29
N GLY A 10 4.31 -12.54 -8.46
CA GLY A 10 2.95 -12.51 -9.00
C GLY A 10 2.01 -13.47 -8.28
N SER A 11 0.70 -13.35 -8.56
CA SER A 11 -0.33 -14.27 -8.02
C SER A 11 -0.16 -15.73 -8.48
N THR A 12 0.32 -15.93 -9.71
CA THR A 12 0.50 -17.27 -10.32
C THR A 12 1.97 -17.68 -10.45
N TYR A 13 2.80 -16.77 -10.96
CA TYR A 13 4.23 -17.02 -11.20
C TYR A 13 5.07 -15.93 -10.56
N THR A 14 6.15 -16.36 -9.93
CA THR A 14 7.25 -15.51 -9.48
C THR A 14 8.29 -15.46 -10.58
N LYS A 15 8.69 -14.26 -11.00
CA LYS A 15 9.64 -14.04 -12.09
C LYS A 15 10.88 -13.36 -11.52
N ALA A 16 12.06 -13.74 -11.99
CA ALA A 16 13.33 -13.11 -11.61
C ALA A 16 14.13 -12.78 -12.88
N ALA A 17 14.71 -11.59 -12.91
CA ALA A 17 15.58 -11.10 -13.96
C ALA A 17 16.92 -10.68 -13.34
N VAL A 18 18.02 -11.11 -13.93
CA VAL A 18 19.38 -10.69 -13.58
C VAL A 18 19.78 -9.58 -14.55
N LEU A 19 20.11 -8.41 -14.01
CA LEU A 19 20.53 -7.24 -14.79
C LEU A 19 22.01 -6.96 -14.54
N ASP A 20 22.78 -6.73 -15.60
CA ASP A 20 24.11 -6.11 -15.53
C ASP A 20 23.92 -4.61 -15.35
N LEU A 21 24.39 -4.08 -14.23
CA LEU A 21 24.23 -2.68 -13.86
C LEU A 21 25.21 -1.76 -14.57
N ASP A 22 26.35 -2.28 -15.01
CA ASP A 22 27.37 -1.49 -15.72
C ASP A 22 26.97 -1.35 -17.19
N ALA A 23 26.44 -2.43 -17.79
CA ALA A 23 25.99 -2.43 -19.19
C ALA A 23 24.52 -2.02 -19.36
N GLY A 24 23.71 -2.00 -18.29
CA GLY A 24 22.27 -1.75 -18.36
C GLY A 24 21.50 -2.84 -19.13
N ALA A 25 21.96 -4.09 -19.07
CA ALA A 25 21.49 -5.17 -19.92
C ALA A 25 20.88 -6.33 -19.13
N LEU A 26 19.89 -7.02 -19.73
CA LEU A 26 19.36 -8.27 -19.19
C LEU A 26 20.36 -9.40 -19.44
N VAL A 27 20.81 -10.06 -18.36
CA VAL A 27 21.76 -11.18 -18.42
C VAL A 27 21.02 -12.51 -18.50
N ALA A 28 20.01 -12.68 -17.65
CA ALA A 28 19.23 -13.91 -17.56
C ALA A 28 17.86 -13.64 -16.95
N ALA A 29 16.91 -14.53 -17.20
CA ALA A 29 15.60 -14.49 -16.54
C ALA A 29 15.09 -15.91 -16.32
N ALA A 30 14.32 -16.10 -15.25
CA ALA A 30 13.62 -17.34 -14.98
C ALA A 30 12.29 -17.06 -14.27
N SER A 31 11.45 -18.08 -14.22
CA SER A 31 10.20 -18.04 -13.45
C SER A 31 9.96 -19.36 -12.72
N ALA A 32 9.21 -19.28 -11.63
CA ALA A 32 8.75 -20.42 -10.85
C ALA A 32 7.29 -20.20 -10.42
N PRO A 33 6.50 -21.26 -10.20
CA PRO A 33 5.16 -21.13 -9.63
C PRO A 33 5.20 -20.38 -8.29
N THR A 34 4.27 -19.44 -8.08
CA THR A 34 4.16 -18.74 -6.79
C THR A 34 3.57 -19.66 -5.73
N THR A 35 4.20 -19.69 -4.56
CA THR A 35 3.90 -20.60 -3.46
C THR A 35 3.04 -19.96 -2.36
N VAL A 36 1.99 -19.20 -2.74
CA VAL A 36 1.09 -18.51 -1.78
C VAL A 36 0.43 -19.47 -0.78
N GLY A 37 0.14 -20.71 -1.19
CA GLY A 37 -0.47 -21.73 -0.34
C GLY A 37 0.47 -22.33 0.72
N THR A 38 1.78 -22.05 0.65
CA THR A 38 2.78 -22.53 1.61
C THR A 38 3.62 -21.38 2.16
N ASP A 39 4.67 -20.98 1.46
CA ASP A 39 5.50 -19.81 1.77
C ASP A 39 6.03 -19.24 0.46
N VAL A 40 5.71 -17.97 0.16
CA VAL A 40 6.09 -17.30 -1.09
C VAL A 40 7.61 -17.21 -1.29
N LEU A 41 8.39 -17.31 -0.21
CA LEU A 41 9.85 -17.35 -0.32
C LEU A 41 10.34 -18.57 -1.09
N HIS A 42 9.65 -19.71 -1.04
CA HIS A 42 10.06 -20.89 -1.81
C HIS A 42 10.03 -20.63 -3.32
N GLY A 43 8.94 -20.05 -3.83
CA GLY A 43 8.82 -19.66 -5.24
C GLY A 43 9.81 -18.57 -5.63
N LEU A 44 10.03 -17.59 -4.75
CA LEU A 44 11.03 -16.54 -4.97
C LEU A 44 12.45 -17.10 -5.05
N ASP A 45 12.86 -17.89 -4.06
CA ASP A 45 14.20 -18.49 -4.01
C ASP A 45 14.43 -19.42 -5.21
N ALA A 46 13.42 -20.18 -5.63
CA ALA A 46 13.49 -21.02 -6.82
C ALA A 46 13.67 -20.20 -8.11
N ALA A 47 12.90 -19.12 -8.29
CA ALA A 47 13.03 -18.25 -9.46
C ALA A 47 14.41 -17.59 -9.53
N VAL A 48 14.94 -17.10 -8.40
CA VAL A 48 16.26 -16.47 -8.37
C VAL A 48 17.38 -17.49 -8.58
N ALA A 49 17.30 -18.67 -7.96
CA ALA A 49 18.27 -19.74 -8.17
C ALA A 49 18.33 -20.16 -9.64
N ALA A 50 17.19 -20.29 -10.31
CA ALA A 50 17.12 -20.60 -11.74
C ALA A 50 17.70 -19.45 -12.60
N ALA A 51 17.40 -18.19 -12.29
CA ALA A 51 17.89 -17.05 -13.07
C ALA A 51 19.40 -16.82 -12.92
N THR A 52 20.00 -17.22 -11.79
CA THR A 52 21.43 -17.06 -11.50
C THR A 52 22.28 -18.30 -11.83
N ALA A 53 21.64 -19.40 -12.24
CA ALA A 53 22.30 -20.66 -12.53
C ALA A 53 23.39 -20.49 -13.61
N GLY A 54 24.61 -20.95 -13.31
CA GLY A 54 25.73 -20.91 -14.25
C GLY A 54 26.42 -19.55 -14.41
N LEU A 55 25.94 -18.47 -13.76
CA LEU A 55 26.55 -17.14 -13.87
C LEU A 55 27.76 -16.93 -12.94
N GLY A 56 27.99 -17.83 -11.98
CA GLY A 56 29.09 -17.72 -11.01
C GLY A 56 28.97 -16.54 -10.03
N VAL A 57 27.79 -15.92 -9.95
CA VAL A 57 27.51 -14.78 -9.07
C VAL A 57 27.04 -15.25 -7.70
N ARG A 58 27.45 -14.54 -6.64
CA ARG A 58 27.04 -14.79 -5.24
C ARG A 58 26.68 -13.47 -4.59
N ASP A 59 25.78 -13.52 -3.60
CA ASP A 59 25.40 -12.37 -2.76
C ASP A 59 24.94 -11.12 -3.53
N VAL A 60 24.19 -11.34 -4.62
CA VAL A 60 23.66 -10.27 -5.47
C VAL A 60 22.46 -9.57 -4.80
N PRO A 61 22.32 -8.23 -4.91
CA PRO A 61 21.20 -7.50 -4.31
C PRO A 61 19.87 -7.86 -4.99
N TRP A 62 18.81 -8.03 -4.18
CA TRP A 62 17.46 -8.32 -4.66
C TRP A 62 16.56 -7.08 -4.58
N TYR A 63 15.81 -6.85 -5.64
CA TYR A 63 14.79 -5.82 -5.79
C TYR A 63 13.47 -6.52 -6.06
N VAL A 64 12.65 -6.70 -5.01
CA VAL A 64 11.43 -7.51 -5.09
C VAL A 64 10.19 -6.63 -5.07
N CYS A 65 9.23 -6.89 -5.96
CA CYS A 65 7.85 -6.43 -5.83
C CYS A 65 6.90 -7.63 -5.67
N SER A 66 5.70 -7.41 -5.14
CA SER A 66 4.74 -8.50 -4.90
C SER A 66 3.29 -8.08 -5.09
N SER A 67 2.54 -8.92 -5.79
CA SER A 67 1.07 -8.91 -5.88
C SER A 67 0.44 -10.19 -5.32
N ALA A 68 1.26 -11.18 -4.96
CA ALA A 68 0.83 -12.39 -4.27
C ALA A 68 0.05 -12.09 -2.98
N GLY A 69 -1.03 -12.84 -2.72
CA GLY A 69 -1.95 -12.59 -1.60
C GLY A 69 -3.12 -11.65 -1.91
N GLY A 70 -3.26 -11.24 -3.17
CA GLY A 70 -4.25 -10.28 -3.63
C GLY A 70 -3.77 -8.85 -3.39
N GLY A 71 -3.81 -8.03 -4.45
CA GLY A 71 -3.40 -6.63 -4.41
C GLY A 71 -4.09 -5.82 -3.31
N LEU A 72 -3.48 -4.69 -2.93
CA LEU A 72 -3.96 -3.85 -1.84
C LEU A 72 -5.40 -3.37 -2.08
N ARG A 73 -6.35 -3.81 -1.24
CA ARG A 73 -7.74 -3.31 -1.28
C ARG A 73 -7.82 -1.98 -0.53
N LEU A 74 -7.98 -0.88 -1.24
CA LEU A 74 -8.06 0.46 -0.64
C LEU A 74 -9.51 0.96 -0.62
N ALA A 75 -9.95 1.48 0.53
CA ALA A 75 -11.12 2.33 0.61
C ALA A 75 -10.70 3.80 0.71
N VAL A 76 -11.40 4.69 0.02
CA VAL A 76 -11.15 6.14 0.06
C VAL A 76 -12.37 6.84 0.66
N ILE A 77 -12.14 7.74 1.61
CA ILE A 77 -13.19 8.56 2.22
C ILE A 77 -12.73 10.02 2.11
N GLY A 78 -13.37 10.76 1.21
CA GLY A 78 -13.09 12.19 1.00
C GLY A 78 -14.02 13.11 1.78
N TYR A 79 -13.70 14.40 1.75
CA TYR A 79 -14.62 15.47 2.17
C TYR A 79 -15.79 15.61 1.19
N GLU A 80 -15.48 15.78 -0.09
CA GLU A 80 -16.44 15.98 -1.18
C GLU A 80 -16.20 15.00 -2.35
N HIS A 81 -17.28 14.47 -2.91
CA HIS A 81 -17.29 13.32 -3.81
C HIS A 81 -16.56 13.59 -5.12
N LEU A 82 -16.83 14.72 -5.76
CA LEU A 82 -16.28 15.02 -7.09
C LEU A 82 -14.85 15.57 -7.05
N VAL A 83 -14.36 15.96 -5.87
CA VAL A 83 -13.07 16.63 -5.72
C VAL A 83 -12.11 15.76 -4.91
N THR A 84 -12.24 15.78 -3.59
CA THR A 84 -11.29 15.14 -2.67
C THR A 84 -11.36 13.61 -2.70
N ALA A 85 -12.56 13.03 -2.84
CA ALA A 85 -12.68 11.57 -2.95
C ALA A 85 -12.11 11.06 -4.29
N GLN A 86 -12.31 11.80 -5.39
CA GLN A 86 -11.65 11.48 -6.67
C GLN A 86 -10.13 11.68 -6.61
N ALA A 87 -9.66 12.72 -5.93
CA ALA A 87 -8.23 12.91 -5.69
C ALA A 87 -7.64 11.71 -4.94
N GLY A 88 -8.25 11.29 -3.83
CA GLY A 88 -7.86 10.10 -3.09
C GLY A 88 -7.92 8.81 -3.90
N ARG A 89 -8.95 8.64 -4.75
CA ARG A 89 -9.06 7.51 -5.68
C ARG A 89 -7.89 7.48 -6.66
N ARG A 90 -7.54 8.62 -7.26
CA ARG A 90 -6.39 8.73 -8.18
C ARG A 90 -5.08 8.42 -7.46
N VAL A 91 -4.89 8.93 -6.24
CA VAL A 91 -3.73 8.59 -5.40
C VAL A 91 -3.65 7.08 -5.18
N GLY A 92 -4.75 6.45 -4.77
CA GLY A 92 -4.83 5.00 -4.55
C GLY A 92 -4.47 4.18 -5.79
N LEU A 93 -5.08 4.48 -6.93
CA LEU A 93 -4.78 3.80 -8.20
C LEU A 93 -3.31 3.97 -8.59
N SER A 94 -2.78 5.20 -8.50
CA SER A 94 -1.36 5.47 -8.78
C SER A 94 -0.38 4.88 -7.74
N ALA A 95 -0.88 4.34 -6.63
CA ALA A 95 -0.10 3.57 -5.66
C ALA A 95 -0.14 2.05 -5.91
N GLY A 96 -0.81 1.59 -6.98
CA GLY A 96 -1.01 0.17 -7.29
C GLY A 96 -2.08 -0.50 -6.42
N ALA A 97 -3.03 0.29 -5.87
CA ALA A 97 -4.11 -0.23 -5.05
C ALA A 97 -5.38 -0.50 -5.88
N ASN A 98 -6.06 -1.59 -5.57
CA ASN A 98 -7.42 -1.82 -6.02
C ASN A 98 -8.39 -1.02 -5.13
N VAL A 99 -8.95 0.07 -5.68
CA VAL A 99 -9.90 0.91 -4.94
C VAL A 99 -11.28 0.24 -4.90
N VAL A 100 -11.58 -0.42 -3.77
CA VAL A 100 -12.79 -1.24 -3.58
C VAL A 100 -13.99 -0.45 -3.04
N HIS A 101 -13.75 0.76 -2.52
CA HIS A 101 -14.79 1.61 -1.96
C HIS A 101 -14.39 3.08 -2.05
N VAL A 102 -15.35 3.94 -2.42
CA VAL A 102 -15.18 5.40 -2.41
C VAL A 102 -16.41 6.01 -1.77
N ALA A 103 -16.19 6.79 -0.71
CA ALA A 103 -17.22 7.57 -0.03
C ALA A 103 -16.78 9.03 0.10
N ALA A 104 -17.74 9.90 0.38
CA ALA A 104 -17.48 11.30 0.68
C ALA A 104 -18.44 11.82 1.74
N GLY A 105 -18.10 12.96 2.35
CA GLY A 105 -18.90 13.58 3.40
C GLY A 105 -18.75 12.87 4.75
N ARG A 106 -19.71 13.13 5.63
CA ARG A 106 -19.72 12.59 6.98
C ARG A 106 -20.16 11.12 6.97
N LEU A 107 -19.34 10.24 7.51
CA LEU A 107 -19.66 8.83 7.69
C LEU A 107 -20.83 8.68 8.67
N GLY A 108 -21.96 8.21 8.15
CA GLY A 108 -23.11 7.74 8.91
C GLY A 108 -23.00 6.25 9.25
N ALA A 109 -24.08 5.66 9.72
CA ALA A 109 -24.12 4.23 10.05
C ALA A 109 -24.12 3.35 8.78
N ALA A 110 -24.82 3.80 7.74
CA ALA A 110 -24.90 3.10 6.46
C ALA A 110 -23.54 3.08 5.74
N GLU A 111 -22.84 4.21 5.71
CA GLU A 111 -21.52 4.35 5.08
C GLU A 111 -20.49 3.49 5.80
N LEU A 112 -20.50 3.47 7.14
CA LEU A 112 -19.62 2.60 7.92
C LEU A 112 -19.91 1.11 7.66
N THR A 113 -21.17 0.75 7.44
CA THR A 113 -21.57 -0.62 7.10
C THR A 113 -21.10 -1.00 5.70
N ALA A 114 -21.29 -0.12 4.71
CA ALA A 114 -20.79 -0.29 3.35
C ALA A 114 -19.25 -0.40 3.31
N LEU A 115 -18.55 0.43 4.09
CA LEU A 115 -17.09 0.39 4.24
C LEU A 115 -16.62 -0.97 4.76
N ARG A 116 -17.30 -1.55 5.76
CA ARG A 116 -17.00 -2.91 6.26
C ARG A 116 -17.28 -3.98 5.21
N ALA A 117 -18.41 -3.88 4.52
CA ALA A 117 -18.81 -4.84 3.50
C ALA A 117 -17.80 -4.90 2.34
N ALA A 118 -17.18 -3.77 2.01
CA ALA A 118 -16.13 -3.69 0.99
C ALA A 118 -14.82 -4.41 1.38
N ARG A 119 -14.65 -4.81 2.65
CA ARG A 119 -13.45 -5.50 3.17
C ARG A 119 -12.13 -4.84 2.70
N PRO A 120 -11.89 -3.55 2.99
CA PRO A 120 -10.63 -2.92 2.65
C PRO A 120 -9.49 -3.48 3.51
N ASP A 121 -8.29 -3.54 2.91
CA ASP A 121 -7.03 -3.79 3.61
C ASP A 121 -6.47 -2.50 4.24
N VAL A 122 -6.80 -1.33 3.65
CA VAL A 122 -6.41 0.01 4.13
C VAL A 122 -7.53 1.02 3.84
N VAL A 123 -7.71 2.00 4.72
CA VAL A 123 -8.59 3.16 4.50
C VAL A 123 -7.74 4.42 4.32
N LEU A 124 -7.96 5.17 3.25
CA LEU A 124 -7.39 6.51 3.06
C LEU A 124 -8.46 7.55 3.46
N LEU A 125 -8.19 8.30 4.52
CA LEU A 125 -8.95 9.48 4.91
C LEU A 125 -8.35 10.71 4.24
N VAL A 126 -9.15 11.33 3.38
CA VAL A 126 -8.79 12.56 2.67
C VAL A 126 -9.66 13.71 3.21
N GLY A 127 -9.02 14.78 3.64
CA GLY A 127 -9.69 16.00 4.09
C GLY A 127 -10.04 16.96 2.95
N GLY A 128 -10.57 18.13 3.32
CA GLY A 128 -10.62 19.30 2.43
C GLY A 128 -9.22 19.87 2.19
N THR A 129 -9.14 21.17 1.88
CA THR A 129 -7.86 21.88 1.80
C THR A 129 -7.25 22.13 3.18
N ASP A 130 -5.96 22.40 3.23
CA ASP A 130 -5.32 22.92 4.45
C ASP A 130 -5.85 24.33 4.74
N GLY A 131 -6.07 24.66 6.02
CA GLY A 131 -6.78 25.89 6.42
C GLY A 131 -8.26 25.92 6.05
N GLY A 132 -8.81 24.83 5.51
CA GLY A 132 -10.20 24.69 5.08
C GLY A 132 -11.04 23.87 6.06
N ASP A 133 -11.96 23.04 5.53
CA ASP A 133 -12.81 22.17 6.35
C ASP A 133 -11.98 21.18 7.17
N ALA A 134 -12.13 21.26 8.49
CA ALA A 134 -11.61 20.29 9.44
C ALA A 134 -12.71 19.40 10.05
N GLU A 135 -13.97 19.84 9.99
CA GLU A 135 -15.08 19.19 10.69
C GLU A 135 -15.39 17.80 10.14
N THR A 136 -15.43 17.64 8.82
CA THR A 136 -15.78 16.36 8.19
C THR A 136 -14.71 15.31 8.44
N LEU A 137 -13.44 15.71 8.31
CA LEU A 137 -12.30 14.84 8.59
C LEU A 137 -12.28 14.41 10.06
N THR A 138 -12.49 15.36 10.97
CA THR A 138 -12.56 15.12 12.41
C THR A 138 -13.72 14.19 12.78
N HIS A 139 -14.90 14.43 12.19
CA HIS A 139 -16.06 13.56 12.36
C HIS A 139 -15.75 12.13 11.90
N ASN A 140 -15.18 11.97 10.70
CA ASN A 140 -14.88 10.65 10.13
C ASN A 140 -13.85 9.88 10.96
N ALA A 141 -12.75 10.53 11.36
CA ALA A 141 -11.76 9.94 12.25
C ALA A 141 -12.36 9.53 13.61
N THR A 142 -13.18 10.40 14.21
CA THR A 142 -13.91 10.12 15.45
C THR A 142 -14.84 8.92 15.31
N ARG A 143 -15.54 8.80 14.17
CA ARG A 143 -16.42 7.67 13.90
C ARG A 143 -15.65 6.35 13.77
N LEU A 144 -14.49 6.35 13.14
CA LEU A 144 -13.63 5.15 13.06
C LEU A 144 -13.08 4.76 14.43
N ALA A 145 -12.62 5.73 15.23
CA ALA A 145 -12.15 5.51 16.60
C ALA A 145 -13.24 4.88 17.49
N LYS A 146 -14.45 5.49 17.52
CA LYS A 146 -15.60 4.96 18.28
C LYS A 146 -16.04 3.58 17.80
N ALA A 147 -15.92 3.31 16.50
CA ALA A 147 -16.23 2.02 15.91
C ALA A 147 -15.16 0.93 16.17
N ARG A 148 -14.08 1.26 16.90
CA ARG A 148 -12.92 0.39 17.16
C ARG A 148 -12.39 -0.24 15.87
N TRP A 149 -12.25 0.60 14.84
CA TRP A 149 -11.80 0.19 13.53
C TRP A 149 -10.42 -0.47 13.61
N ARG A 150 -10.27 -1.67 13.01
CA ARG A 150 -9.03 -2.47 13.10
C ARG A 150 -8.19 -2.44 11.83
N VAL A 151 -8.77 -2.01 10.71
CA VAL A 151 -8.05 -1.90 9.45
C VAL A 151 -7.21 -0.62 9.49
N PRO A 152 -5.94 -0.65 9.05
CA PRO A 152 -5.08 0.53 9.05
C PRO A 152 -5.67 1.72 8.29
N VAL A 153 -5.41 2.92 8.80
CA VAL A 153 -5.86 4.21 8.26
C VAL A 153 -4.67 5.04 7.83
N VAL A 154 -4.66 5.53 6.60
CA VAL A 154 -3.77 6.61 6.14
C VAL A 154 -4.53 7.93 6.27
N LEU A 155 -4.03 8.84 7.11
CA LEU A 155 -4.60 10.16 7.32
C LEU A 155 -3.85 11.17 6.45
N ALA A 156 -4.50 11.61 5.36
CA ALA A 156 -3.92 12.49 4.34
C ALA A 156 -4.85 13.68 4.05
N GLY A 157 -5.24 14.40 5.12
CA GLY A 157 -6.16 15.53 5.07
C GLY A 157 -5.60 16.77 5.78
N ASN A 158 -6.49 17.72 6.07
CA ASN A 158 -6.18 19.04 6.61
C ASN A 158 -5.09 18.99 7.70
N ALA A 159 -3.97 19.67 7.42
CA ALA A 159 -2.80 19.72 8.28
C ALA A 159 -3.08 20.24 9.69
N ASP A 160 -4.04 21.16 9.85
CA ASP A 160 -4.31 21.86 11.11
C ASP A 160 -4.84 20.93 12.22
N VAL A 161 -5.54 19.86 11.85
CA VAL A 161 -6.11 18.88 12.79
C VAL A 161 -5.40 17.54 12.77
N ARG A 162 -4.38 17.39 11.93
CA ARG A 162 -3.79 16.08 11.63
C ARG A 162 -3.17 15.41 12.86
N ASP A 163 -2.48 16.18 13.69
CA ASP A 163 -1.79 15.66 14.86
C ASP A 163 -2.79 15.23 15.95
N ASP A 164 -3.85 16.02 16.17
CA ASP A 164 -4.93 15.69 17.09
C ASP A 164 -5.69 14.44 16.64
N LEU A 165 -5.98 14.31 15.34
CA LEU A 165 -6.67 13.15 14.79
C LEU A 165 -5.79 11.90 14.80
N HIS A 166 -4.47 12.04 14.61
CA HIS A 166 -3.54 10.95 14.80
C HIS A 166 -3.56 10.44 16.24
N ALA A 167 -3.47 11.33 17.24
CA ALA A 167 -3.55 10.96 18.65
C ALA A 167 -4.88 10.27 18.97
N LEU A 168 -6.00 10.83 18.52
CA LEU A 168 -7.34 10.27 18.70
C LEU A 168 -7.47 8.84 18.15
N LEU A 169 -6.94 8.58 16.95
CA LEU A 169 -6.99 7.25 16.33
C LEU A 169 -6.06 6.27 17.06
N ALA A 170 -4.87 6.72 17.44
CA ALA A 170 -3.88 5.92 18.17
C ALA A 170 -4.40 5.50 19.56
N ASP A 171 -5.01 6.42 20.31
CA ASP A 171 -5.61 6.16 21.63
C ASP A 171 -6.75 5.12 21.54
N ALA A 172 -7.52 5.18 20.45
CA ALA A 172 -8.54 4.18 20.14
C ALA A 172 -7.98 2.84 19.61
N ARG A 173 -6.65 2.71 19.50
CA ARG A 173 -5.92 1.55 18.95
C ARG A 173 -6.28 1.26 17.49
N VAL A 174 -6.60 2.29 16.72
CA VAL A 174 -6.70 2.21 15.26
C VAL A 174 -5.29 2.41 14.69
N PRO A 175 -4.72 1.46 13.92
CA PRO A 175 -3.42 1.66 13.30
C PRO A 175 -3.51 2.84 12.32
N VAL A 176 -2.72 3.88 12.55
CA VAL A 176 -2.77 5.11 11.75
C VAL A 176 -1.38 5.44 11.21
N THR A 177 -1.33 5.94 9.98
CA THR A 177 -0.12 6.49 9.36
C THR A 177 -0.47 7.84 8.77
N VAL A 178 0.31 8.85 9.13
CA VAL A 178 0.07 10.23 8.71
C VAL A 178 0.77 10.50 7.39
N ALA A 179 0.14 11.28 6.52
CA ALA A 179 0.71 11.79 5.29
C ALA A 179 0.32 13.26 5.10
N ASP A 180 1.01 13.93 4.18
CA ASP A 180 0.59 15.26 3.73
C ASP A 180 -0.79 15.19 3.08
N ASN A 181 -1.51 16.30 3.14
CA ASN A 181 -2.82 16.41 2.51
C ASN A 181 -2.69 16.13 1.00
N VAL A 182 -3.56 15.27 0.46
CA VAL A 182 -3.54 14.98 -0.98
C VAL A 182 -4.03 16.15 -1.83
N LEU A 183 -4.82 17.05 -1.24
CA LEU A 183 -5.36 18.23 -1.90
C LEU A 183 -5.21 19.47 -0.99
N PRO A 184 -3.96 19.92 -0.71
CA PRO A 184 -3.71 20.99 0.26
C PRO A 184 -4.36 22.32 -0.14
N ARG A 185 -4.53 22.56 -1.46
CA ARG A 185 -5.20 23.74 -2.02
C ARG A 185 -6.10 23.33 -3.17
N ILE A 186 -7.13 24.13 -3.45
CA ILE A 186 -8.03 23.90 -4.59
C ILE A 186 -7.21 23.79 -5.88
N GLY A 187 -7.43 22.71 -6.63
CA GLY A 187 -6.73 22.45 -7.90
C GLY A 187 -5.29 21.94 -7.76
N VAL A 188 -4.74 21.82 -6.55
CA VAL A 188 -3.36 21.35 -6.34
C VAL A 188 -3.38 19.94 -5.74
N LEU A 189 -2.98 18.94 -6.53
CA LEU A 189 -2.85 17.55 -6.09
C LEU A 189 -1.42 17.28 -5.60
N ALA A 190 -1.25 16.79 -4.36
CA ALA A 190 0.02 16.43 -3.75
C ALA A 190 0.06 14.94 -3.35
N PRO A 191 0.25 14.01 -4.31
CA PRO A 191 0.02 12.59 -4.06
C PRO A 191 1.21 11.85 -3.43
N ALA A 192 2.41 12.44 -3.41
CA ALA A 192 3.65 11.73 -3.10
C ALA A 192 3.65 11.12 -1.69
N SER A 193 3.32 11.93 -0.68
CA SER A 193 3.30 11.53 0.74
C SER A 193 2.27 10.43 1.00
N ALA A 194 1.04 10.61 0.50
CA ALA A 194 -0.02 9.61 0.64
C ALA A 194 0.30 8.29 -0.09
N ARG A 195 0.91 8.33 -1.29
CA ARG A 195 1.35 7.11 -1.98
C ARG A 195 2.41 6.36 -1.17
N ALA A 196 3.38 7.07 -0.60
CA ALA A 196 4.41 6.48 0.24
C ALA A 196 3.79 5.82 1.49
N ALA A 197 2.88 6.52 2.18
CA ALA A 197 2.18 5.99 3.35
C ALA A 197 1.32 4.76 3.01
N ILE A 198 0.58 4.78 1.90
CA ILE A 198 -0.21 3.62 1.43
C ILE A 198 0.70 2.40 1.20
N ARG A 199 1.84 2.61 0.53
CA ARG A 199 2.84 1.56 0.28
C ARG A 199 3.45 1.03 1.58
N GLU A 200 3.81 1.91 2.50
CA GLU A 200 4.34 1.53 3.82
C GLU A 200 3.34 0.70 4.62
N VAL A 201 2.07 1.11 4.64
CA VAL A 201 0.99 0.38 5.31
C VAL A 201 0.77 -0.98 4.65
N PHE A 202 0.78 -1.06 3.31
CA PHE A 202 0.67 -2.32 2.59
C PHE A 202 1.78 -3.30 2.97
N LEU A 203 3.03 -2.85 2.99
CA LEU A 203 4.17 -3.69 3.37
C LEU A 203 4.06 -4.19 4.82
N ARG A 204 3.77 -3.28 5.75
CA ARG A 204 3.72 -3.60 7.19
C ARG A 204 2.52 -4.48 7.56
N HIS A 205 1.33 -4.16 7.07
CA HIS A 205 0.09 -4.75 7.57
C HIS A 205 -0.52 -5.79 6.64
N VAL A 206 -0.24 -5.74 5.34
CA VAL A 206 -0.87 -6.62 4.36
C VAL A 206 0.09 -7.72 3.95
N ILE A 207 1.27 -7.37 3.44
CA ILE A 207 2.29 -8.39 3.10
C ILE A 207 2.83 -9.04 4.38
N GLY A 208 3.13 -8.24 5.41
CA GLY A 208 3.52 -8.76 6.72
C GLY A 208 2.39 -9.49 7.47
N GLY A 209 1.12 -9.12 7.23
CA GLY A 209 -0.04 -9.63 7.99
C GLY A 209 -0.79 -10.81 7.35
N LYS A 210 -0.77 -10.97 6.01
CA LYS A 210 -1.48 -12.04 5.28
C LYS A 210 -0.82 -13.43 5.39
N LYS A 211 0.20 -13.59 6.23
CA LYS A 211 0.96 -14.86 6.40
C LYS A 211 1.55 -15.41 5.08
N LEU A 212 1.97 -14.52 4.17
CA LEU A 212 2.59 -14.93 2.90
C LEU A 212 3.91 -15.67 3.11
N SER A 213 4.60 -15.37 4.20
CA SER A 213 5.78 -16.09 4.66
C SER A 213 5.71 -16.31 6.16
N ARG A 214 6.35 -17.39 6.64
CA ARG A 214 6.43 -17.73 8.07
C ARG A 214 7.36 -16.80 8.86
N GLY A 215 8.18 -15.99 8.19
CA GLY A 215 9.13 -15.07 8.83
C GLY A 215 9.21 -13.70 8.18
N GLY A 216 9.97 -12.78 8.79
CA GLY A 216 10.08 -11.39 8.33
C GLY A 216 10.95 -11.16 7.09
N ARG A 217 11.57 -12.20 6.50
CA ARG A 217 12.48 -12.05 5.35
C ARG A 217 11.74 -11.49 4.14
N PHE A 218 10.54 -12.00 3.84
CA PHE A 218 9.78 -11.54 2.68
C PHE A 218 9.43 -10.05 2.79
N ALA A 219 8.91 -9.62 3.96
CA ALA A 219 8.59 -8.22 4.21
C ALA A 219 9.80 -7.27 4.10
N ARG A 220 11.02 -7.76 4.38
CA ARG A 220 12.27 -6.98 4.20
C ARG A 220 12.73 -6.91 2.74
N LEU A 221 12.44 -7.93 1.93
CA LEU A 221 12.83 -7.98 0.53
C LEU A 221 11.89 -7.20 -0.37
N VAL A 222 10.58 -7.25 -0.09
CA VAL A 222 9.58 -6.58 -0.92
C VAL A 222 9.69 -5.07 -0.74
N ARG A 223 9.96 -4.39 -1.84
CA ARG A 223 10.03 -2.94 -1.88
C ARG A 223 8.67 -2.34 -2.18
N ALA A 224 7.84 -2.93 -3.03
CA ALA A 224 6.57 -2.36 -3.48
C ALA A 224 5.55 -3.43 -3.86
N ALA A 225 4.29 -3.00 -4.08
CA ALA A 225 3.35 -3.78 -4.87
C ALA A 225 3.88 -3.95 -6.31
N THR A 226 3.48 -5.02 -6.99
CA THR A 226 3.71 -5.14 -8.45
C THR A 226 3.05 -3.93 -9.14
N PRO A 227 3.80 -3.11 -9.89
CA PRO A 227 3.22 -2.03 -10.69
C PRO A 227 2.33 -2.60 -11.80
N ASP A 228 1.19 -1.94 -12.07
CA ASP A 228 0.37 -2.21 -13.26
C ASP A 228 1.01 -1.61 -14.53
#